data_AF-K1ST03-F1
#
_entry.id   AF-K1ST03-F1
#
_cell.length_a   1.000
_cell.length_b   1.000
_cell.length_c   1.000
_cell.angle_alpha   90.00
_cell.angle_beta   90.00
_cell.angle_gamma   90.00
#
_symmetry.space_group_name_H-M   'P 1'
#
loop_
_entity.id
_entity.type
_entity.pdbx_description
1 polymer ?
#
loop_
_entity_poly.entity_id
_entity_poly.type
_entity_poly.pdbx_seq_one_letter_code
_entity_poly.pdbx_strand_id
1 'polypeptide(L)'
;FQQHSAQQQLSEQQSAAQQPVEQHPSAQQSSEQQSSEQQLSRTGLSPTGSYRPEIVCFEKDLLTGKILSHLHPEAKVEITGFEDSGLRYLNRFDITASNIPFGDVAVFDPSFTKSKSLVRQHAAKSLHNYFFLKGLDNIREGGILAFITSQGVLDSPANESIRYQLMQHSHLVSAIRLPNNLFTDGAGTEVGSDLI
;
A
#
# COMPACT_ATOMS: atom_id res chain seq x y z
N PHE A 1 13.66 44.46 -38.58
CA PHE A 1 13.27 45.87 -38.37
C PHE A 1 13.85 46.32 -37.04
N GLN A 2 14.84 47.24 -37.10
CA GLN A 2 15.48 48.14 -36.10
C GLN A 2 15.56 47.65 -34.62
N GLN A 3 16.69 47.40 -33.95
CA GLN A 3 18.02 48.04 -33.80
C GLN A 3 18.05 49.45 -33.15
N HIS A 4 18.95 49.59 -32.17
CA HIS A 4 19.53 50.80 -31.53
C HIS A 4 18.66 51.50 -30.46
N SER A 5 19.14 51.96 -29.29
CA SER A 5 20.43 52.45 -28.74
C SER A 5 20.17 52.75 -27.23
N ALA A 6 21.07 53.05 -26.30
CA ALA A 6 22.52 53.21 -26.18
C ALA A 6 22.83 53.23 -24.66
N GLN A 7 24.08 52.91 -24.34
CA GLN A 7 24.67 52.96 -23.02
C GLN A 7 25.09 54.39 -22.62
N GLN A 8 25.21 54.56 -21.29
CA GLN A 8 26.15 55.43 -20.55
C GLN A 8 25.72 56.81 -20.01
N GLN A 9 25.84 56.85 -18.67
CA GLN A 9 26.43 57.91 -17.82
C GLN A 9 25.54 59.06 -17.33
N LEU A 10 25.34 59.10 -16.01
CA LEU A 10 25.80 60.12 -15.04
C LEU A 10 25.19 59.72 -13.67
N SER A 11 25.94 59.23 -12.67
CA SER A 11 26.56 60.02 -11.57
C SER A 11 25.52 60.95 -10.92
N GLU A 12 25.12 60.85 -9.65
CA GLU A 12 25.92 60.95 -8.42
C GLU A 12 25.05 60.60 -7.19
N GLN A 13 25.71 60.03 -6.18
CA GLN A 13 25.51 60.21 -4.74
C GLN A 13 24.12 60.61 -4.21
N GLN A 14 23.44 59.66 -3.55
CA GLN A 14 22.79 59.92 -2.26
C GLN A 14 23.03 58.74 -1.31
N SER A 15 23.78 59.04 -0.24
CA SER A 15 23.94 58.23 0.96
C SER A 15 22.60 58.03 1.69
N ALA A 16 22.41 56.84 2.26
CA ALA A 16 22.25 56.60 3.70
C ALA A 16 21.14 55.58 4.05
N ALA A 17 21.57 54.59 4.85
CA ALA A 17 20.83 53.84 5.87
C ALA A 17 19.71 52.89 5.42
N GLN A 18 20.02 51.58 5.44
CA GLN A 18 19.11 50.54 5.90
C GLN A 18 19.91 49.31 6.37
N GLN A 19 19.66 48.88 7.61
CA GLN A 19 20.25 47.71 8.27
C GLN A 19 19.67 46.40 7.69
N PRO A 20 20.40 45.27 7.71
CA PRO A 20 19.82 43.98 7.34
C PRO A 20 19.04 43.36 8.50
N VAL A 21 17.82 42.90 8.20
CA VAL A 21 16.98 42.08 9.08
C VAL A 21 17.52 40.65 9.08
N GLU A 22 17.93 40.15 10.26
CA GLU A 22 18.29 38.74 10.46
C GLU A 22 17.05 37.84 10.27
N GLN A 23 17.15 36.84 9.39
CA GLN A 23 16.17 35.76 9.24
C GLN A 23 16.58 34.56 10.09
N HIS A 24 15.72 34.14 11.01
CA HIS A 24 15.83 32.90 11.79
C HIS A 24 15.54 31.66 10.90
N PRO A 25 16.38 30.62 10.90
CA PRO A 25 16.04 29.33 10.29
C PRO A 25 15.51 28.35 11.36
N SER A 26 14.19 28.18 11.45
CA SER A 26 13.58 27.25 12.43
C SER A 26 12.51 26.31 11.85
N ALA A 27 12.37 26.25 10.52
CA ALA A 27 11.33 25.43 9.87
C ALA A 27 11.85 24.14 9.19
N GLN A 28 13.16 23.99 8.97
CA GLN A 28 13.71 22.84 8.20
C GLN A 28 14.21 21.68 9.08
N GLN A 29 14.56 21.92 10.35
CA GLN A 29 15.05 20.86 11.25
C GLN A 29 13.93 19.94 11.76
N SER A 30 12.68 20.44 11.80
CA SER A 30 11.53 19.70 12.33
C SER A 30 11.11 18.52 11.44
N SER A 31 11.27 18.65 10.12
CA SER A 31 10.94 17.62 9.12
C SER A 31 11.94 16.47 9.07
N GLU A 32 13.22 16.75 9.34
CA GLU A 32 14.28 15.71 9.38
C GLU A 32 14.23 14.90 10.68
N GLN A 33 13.85 15.54 11.80
CA GLN A 33 13.65 14.87 13.08
C GLN A 33 12.42 13.94 13.08
N GLN A 34 11.32 14.33 12.45
CA GLN A 34 10.14 13.44 12.32
C GLN A 34 10.41 12.19 11.48
N SER A 35 11.28 12.27 10.45
CA SER A 35 11.68 11.10 9.65
C SER A 35 12.60 10.14 10.42
N SER A 36 13.36 10.64 11.39
CA SER A 36 14.29 9.83 12.18
C SER A 36 13.61 9.17 13.39
N GLU A 37 12.58 9.78 13.98
CA GLU A 37 11.76 9.17 15.03
C GLU A 37 10.87 8.01 14.52
N GLN A 38 10.36 8.09 13.28
CA GLN A 38 9.63 6.97 12.67
C GLN A 38 10.50 5.74 12.40
N GLN A 39 11.83 5.88 12.46
CA GLN A 39 12.77 4.81 12.17
C GLN A 39 13.22 4.03 13.41
N LEU A 40 12.88 4.47 14.64
CA LEU A 40 13.47 3.96 15.88
C LEU A 40 12.71 2.81 16.55
N SER A 41 11.61 2.30 15.98
CA SER A 41 10.88 1.12 16.51
C SER A 41 11.24 -0.20 15.82
N ARG A 42 12.45 -0.30 15.23
CA ARG A 42 12.87 -1.44 14.40
C ARG A 42 13.30 -2.69 15.16
N THR A 43 13.37 -2.64 16.48
CA THR A 43 13.56 -3.86 17.27
C THR A 43 12.19 -4.23 17.83
N GLY A 44 11.55 -5.26 17.27
CA GLY A 44 10.29 -5.83 17.78
C GLY A 44 10.43 -6.46 19.17
N LEU A 45 11.38 -6.00 19.98
CA LEU A 45 11.66 -6.45 21.32
C LEU A 45 10.67 -5.76 22.27
N SER A 46 9.80 -6.55 22.87
CA SER A 46 8.98 -6.10 23.99
C SER A 46 9.90 -5.71 25.17
N PRO A 47 9.38 -4.97 26.17
CA PRO A 47 10.13 -4.63 27.39
C PRO A 47 10.68 -5.86 28.13
N THR A 48 10.18 -7.07 27.83
CA THR A 48 10.63 -8.35 28.40
C THR A 48 11.59 -9.12 27.48
N GLY A 49 12.07 -8.52 26.39
CA GLY A 49 12.99 -9.15 25.44
C GLY A 49 12.35 -10.18 24.50
N SER A 50 11.01 -10.27 24.46
CA SER A 50 10.32 -11.17 23.53
C SER A 50 10.05 -10.46 22.20
N TYR A 51 10.35 -11.15 21.09
CA TYR A 51 10.01 -10.67 19.75
C TYR A 51 8.48 -10.69 19.59
N ARG A 52 7.85 -9.51 19.52
CA ARG A 52 6.44 -9.38 19.17
C ARG A 52 6.35 -8.95 17.71
N PRO A 53 5.72 -9.76 16.84
CA PRO A 53 5.49 -9.35 15.47
C PRO A 53 4.58 -8.12 15.42
N GLU A 54 4.85 -7.20 14.49
CA GLU A 54 3.86 -6.19 14.12
C GLU A 54 2.72 -6.89 13.36
N ILE A 55 1.49 -6.75 13.86
CA ILE A 55 0.30 -7.31 13.22
C ILE A 55 -0.64 -6.16 12.87
N VAL A 56 -0.98 -6.06 11.59
CA VAL A 56 -1.98 -5.11 11.10
C VAL A 56 -3.07 -5.90 10.39
N CYS A 57 -4.31 -5.71 10.82
CA CYS A 57 -5.48 -6.33 10.22
C CYS A 57 -6.38 -5.26 9.60
N PHE A 58 -7.01 -5.57 8.47
CA PHE A 58 -8.05 -4.74 7.89
C PHE A 58 -9.37 -5.50 7.96
N GLU A 59 -10.39 -4.83 8.47
CA GLU A 59 -11.76 -5.34 8.47
C GLU A 59 -12.70 -4.19 8.14
N LYS A 60 -13.49 -4.34 7.07
CA LYS A 60 -14.27 -3.24 6.53
C LYS A 60 -15.59 -3.05 7.30
N ASP A 61 -16.14 -4.12 7.85
CA ASP A 61 -17.36 -4.02 8.66
C ASP A 61 -17.07 -3.56 10.09
N LEU A 62 -17.89 -2.62 10.57
CA LEU A 62 -17.68 -1.99 11.88
C LEU A 62 -17.84 -2.98 13.03
N LEU A 63 -18.81 -3.88 12.94
CA LEU A 63 -19.13 -4.80 14.02
C LEU A 63 -18.07 -5.90 14.09
N THR A 64 -17.77 -6.55 12.96
CA THR A 64 -16.73 -7.60 12.91
C THR A 64 -15.35 -7.02 13.22
N GLY A 65 -15.04 -5.79 12.79
CA GLY A 65 -13.79 -5.13 13.12
C GLY A 65 -13.64 -4.84 14.61
N LYS A 66 -14.73 -4.44 15.29
CA LYS A 66 -14.71 -4.29 16.76
C LYS A 66 -14.53 -5.63 17.46
N ILE A 67 -15.19 -6.70 16.99
CA ILE A 67 -15.01 -8.05 17.54
C ILE A 67 -13.56 -8.48 17.39
N LEU A 68 -12.98 -8.34 16.19
CA LEU A 68 -11.58 -8.68 15.90
C LEU A 68 -10.62 -7.92 16.82
N SER A 69 -10.86 -6.62 17.03
CA SER A 69 -10.06 -5.78 17.94
C SER A 69 -10.06 -6.28 19.38
N HIS A 70 -11.18 -6.85 19.86
CA HIS A 70 -11.27 -7.40 21.21
C HIS A 70 -10.65 -8.80 21.32
N LEU A 71 -10.75 -9.61 20.26
CA LEU A 71 -10.15 -10.95 20.21
C LEU A 71 -8.62 -10.90 20.10
N HIS A 72 -8.08 -9.86 19.42
CA HIS A 72 -6.66 -9.69 19.15
C HIS A 72 -6.15 -8.31 19.60
N PRO A 73 -6.09 -8.05 20.92
CA PRO A 73 -5.63 -6.77 21.46
C PRO A 73 -4.16 -6.45 21.14
N GLU A 74 -3.37 -7.44 20.73
CA GLU A 74 -2.00 -7.29 20.25
C GLU A 74 -1.90 -6.76 18.81
N ALA A 75 -2.97 -6.87 18.02
CA ALA A 75 -3.00 -6.48 16.62
C ALA A 75 -3.55 -5.06 16.46
N LYS A 76 -2.99 -4.32 15.51
CA LYS A 76 -3.59 -3.07 15.04
C LYS A 76 -4.71 -3.40 14.04
N VAL A 77 -5.96 -3.31 14.50
CA VAL A 77 -7.13 -3.50 13.63
C VAL A 77 -7.57 -2.17 13.03
N GLU A 78 -7.42 -2.03 11.72
CA GLU A 78 -7.92 -0.93 10.91
C GLU A 78 -9.35 -1.27 10.46
N ILE A 79 -10.35 -0.66 11.12
CA ILE A 79 -11.77 -0.86 10.78
C ILE A 79 -12.13 -0.01 9.56
N THR A 80 -11.64 -0.41 8.39
CA THR A 80 -11.72 0.31 7.12
C THR A 80 -11.45 -0.64 5.95
N GLY A 81 -11.75 -0.20 4.72
CA GLY A 81 -11.42 -0.97 3.53
C GLY A 81 -9.91 -1.08 3.32
N PHE A 82 -9.45 -2.22 2.80
CA PHE A 82 -8.03 -2.38 2.45
C PHE A 82 -7.59 -1.39 1.36
N GLU A 83 -8.53 -0.96 0.50
CA GLU A 83 -8.38 0.10 -0.49
C GLU A 83 -8.06 1.48 0.09
N ASP A 84 -8.47 1.74 1.34
CA ASP A 84 -8.25 3.02 2.02
C ASP A 84 -6.87 3.10 2.68
N SER A 85 -6.08 2.03 2.59
CA SER A 85 -4.71 1.98 3.11
C SER A 85 -3.74 2.92 2.39
N GLY A 86 -4.07 3.34 1.16
CA GLY A 86 -3.20 4.19 0.35
C GLY A 86 -1.80 3.58 0.20
N LEU A 87 -0.75 4.37 0.46
CA LEU A 87 0.65 3.91 0.41
C LEU A 87 1.25 3.65 1.80
N ARG A 88 0.43 3.65 2.87
CA ARG A 88 0.91 3.59 4.26
C ARG A 88 1.74 2.35 4.58
N TYR A 89 1.49 1.25 3.86
CA TYR A 89 2.07 -0.06 4.13
C TYR A 89 2.93 -0.59 2.98
N LEU A 90 3.29 0.27 2.01
CA LEU A 90 4.17 -0.08 0.90
C LEU A 90 5.50 -0.64 1.41
N ASN A 91 5.91 -1.81 0.90
CA ASN A 91 7.19 -2.46 1.18
C ASN A 91 7.50 -2.61 2.69
N ARG A 92 6.49 -2.96 3.50
CA ARG A 92 6.61 -2.97 4.97
C ARG A 92 6.66 -4.37 5.57
N PHE A 93 5.80 -5.28 5.11
CA PHE A 93 5.52 -6.52 5.84
C PHE A 93 6.36 -7.69 5.33
N ASP A 94 6.67 -8.61 6.26
CA ASP A 94 7.22 -9.92 5.97
C ASP A 94 6.20 -10.87 5.34
N ILE A 95 4.94 -10.75 5.75
CA ILE A 95 3.85 -11.63 5.36
C ILE A 95 2.61 -10.79 5.08
N THR A 96 1.93 -11.06 3.97
CA THR A 96 0.54 -10.63 3.76
C THR A 96 -0.32 -11.85 3.45
N ALA A 97 -1.38 -12.04 4.24
CA ALA A 97 -2.29 -13.17 4.09
C ALA A 97 -3.74 -12.71 4.19
N SER A 98 -4.63 -13.40 3.49
CA SER A 98 -6.05 -13.06 3.43
C SER A 98 -6.87 -14.24 2.92
N ASN A 99 -8.09 -14.36 3.44
CA ASN A 99 -9.18 -15.05 2.77
C ASN A 99 -10.02 -13.99 2.05
N ILE A 100 -9.75 -13.80 0.75
CA ILE A 100 -10.35 -12.70 0.00
C ILE A 100 -11.85 -12.98 -0.16
N PRO A 101 -12.74 -12.00 0.13
CA PRO A 101 -14.17 -12.19 -0.05
C PRO A 101 -14.51 -12.63 -1.49
N PHE A 102 -15.39 -13.63 -1.62
CA PHE A 102 -15.84 -14.06 -2.93
C PHE A 102 -16.70 -12.99 -3.59
N GLY A 103 -16.45 -12.75 -4.88
CA GLY A 103 -17.20 -11.81 -5.70
C GLY A 103 -16.35 -11.22 -6.82
N ASP A 104 -17.02 -10.77 -7.87
CA ASP A 104 -16.40 -9.98 -8.93
C ASP A 104 -16.82 -8.52 -8.77
N VAL A 105 -16.09 -7.82 -7.91
CA VAL A 105 -16.38 -6.43 -7.53
C VAL A 105 -15.19 -5.56 -7.87
N ALA A 106 -15.44 -4.42 -8.51
CA ALA A 106 -14.42 -3.41 -8.76
C ALA A 106 -14.05 -2.68 -7.46
N VAL A 107 -12.76 -2.40 -7.29
CA VAL A 107 -12.20 -1.72 -6.11
C VAL A 107 -11.78 -0.30 -6.48
N PHE A 108 -12.23 0.67 -5.69
CA PHE A 108 -11.84 2.06 -5.87
C PHE A 108 -10.64 2.42 -4.97
N ASP A 109 -9.44 2.07 -5.42
CA ASP A 109 -8.19 2.64 -4.89
C ASP A 109 -7.64 3.64 -5.92
N PRO A 110 -7.49 4.94 -5.61
CA PRO A 110 -6.91 5.92 -6.54
C PRO A 110 -5.53 5.55 -7.07
N SER A 111 -4.70 4.85 -6.30
CA SER A 111 -3.37 4.39 -6.73
C SER A 111 -3.42 3.30 -7.82
N PHE A 112 -4.58 2.65 -7.99
CA PHE A 112 -4.85 1.68 -9.05
C PHE A 112 -5.71 2.27 -10.15
N THR A 113 -6.88 2.80 -9.79
CA THR A 113 -7.88 3.32 -10.73
C THR A 113 -7.39 4.52 -11.55
N LYS A 114 -6.54 5.38 -10.97
CA LYS A 114 -5.92 6.53 -11.67
C LYS A 114 -4.45 6.29 -12.02
N SER A 115 -3.98 5.04 -11.94
CA SER A 115 -2.60 4.68 -12.27
C SER A 115 -2.32 4.90 -13.76
N LYS A 116 -1.07 5.19 -14.12
CA LYS A 116 -0.63 5.13 -15.53
C LYS A 116 -0.42 3.69 -16.01
N SER A 117 -0.30 2.72 -15.10
CA SER A 117 -0.17 1.31 -15.44
C SER A 117 -1.53 0.72 -15.81
N LEU A 118 -1.66 0.27 -17.06
CA LEU A 118 -2.87 -0.43 -17.52
C LEU A 118 -3.14 -1.69 -16.71
N VAL A 119 -2.10 -2.39 -16.24
CA VAL A 119 -2.30 -3.60 -15.45
C VAL A 119 -2.86 -3.28 -14.06
N ARG A 120 -2.44 -2.16 -13.45
CA ARG A 120 -3.05 -1.69 -12.20
C ARG A 120 -4.50 -1.26 -12.38
N GLN A 121 -4.81 -0.54 -13.46
CA GLN A 121 -6.20 -0.20 -13.78
C GLN A 121 -7.05 -1.45 -14.01
N HIS A 122 -6.47 -2.47 -14.65
CA HIS A 122 -7.13 -3.76 -14.86
C HIS A 122 -7.37 -4.48 -13.53
N ALA A 123 -6.37 -4.55 -12.65
CA ALA A 123 -6.49 -5.19 -11.36
C ALA A 123 -7.62 -4.58 -10.52
N ALA A 124 -7.81 -3.26 -10.56
CA ALA A 124 -8.91 -2.59 -9.86
C ALA A 124 -10.31 -3.00 -10.33
N LYS A 125 -10.46 -3.68 -11.48
CA LYS A 125 -11.77 -4.15 -11.97
C LYS A 125 -12.25 -5.42 -11.26
N SER A 126 -11.36 -6.14 -10.58
CA SER A 126 -11.70 -7.38 -9.88
C SER A 126 -11.01 -7.44 -8.52
N LEU A 127 -11.80 -7.68 -7.46
CA LEU A 127 -11.35 -7.70 -6.08
C LEU A 127 -10.11 -8.58 -5.87
N HIS A 128 -10.13 -9.81 -6.38
CA HIS A 128 -9.02 -10.75 -6.21
C HIS A 128 -7.72 -10.26 -6.87
N ASN A 129 -7.81 -9.77 -8.11
CA ASN A 129 -6.65 -9.22 -8.82
C ASN A 129 -6.05 -8.01 -8.10
N TYR A 130 -6.92 -7.12 -7.61
CA TYR A 130 -6.51 -5.96 -6.82
C TYR A 130 -5.77 -6.41 -5.54
N PHE A 131 -6.33 -7.36 -4.79
CA PHE A 131 -5.70 -7.87 -3.57
C PHE A 131 -4.32 -8.44 -3.83
N PHE A 132 -4.13 -9.22 -4.90
CA PHE A 132 -2.81 -9.75 -5.30
C PHE A 132 -1.78 -8.65 -5.54
N LEU A 133 -2.10 -7.67 -6.38
CA LEU A 133 -1.14 -6.60 -6.69
C LEU A 133 -0.89 -5.68 -5.48
N LYS A 134 -1.94 -5.32 -4.72
CA LYS A 134 -1.81 -4.49 -3.52
C LYS A 134 -1.09 -5.21 -2.38
N GLY A 135 -1.34 -6.50 -2.22
CA GLY A 135 -0.64 -7.35 -1.26
C GLY A 135 0.85 -7.40 -1.59
N LEU A 136 1.18 -7.58 -2.87
CA LEU A 136 2.57 -7.58 -3.32
C LEU A 136 3.26 -6.22 -3.11
N ASP A 137 2.56 -5.10 -3.32
CA ASP A 137 3.07 -3.76 -2.99
C ASP A 137 3.46 -3.65 -1.50
N ASN A 138 2.70 -4.29 -0.60
CA ASN A 138 2.88 -4.15 0.84
C ASN A 138 3.97 -5.08 1.42
N ILE A 139 4.40 -6.09 0.66
CA ILE A 139 5.40 -7.05 1.07
C ILE A 139 6.80 -6.53 0.73
N ARG A 140 7.75 -6.75 1.65
CA ARG A 140 9.17 -6.46 1.40
C ARG A 140 9.86 -7.55 0.59
N GLU A 141 10.97 -7.23 -0.06
CA GLU A 141 11.79 -8.25 -0.72
C GLU A 141 12.09 -9.44 0.21
N GLY A 142 11.85 -10.65 -0.29
CA GLY A 142 11.99 -11.89 0.47
C GLY A 142 10.79 -12.27 1.36
N GLY A 143 9.77 -11.43 1.45
CA GLY A 143 8.53 -11.75 2.17
C GLY A 143 7.58 -12.68 1.38
N ILE A 144 6.51 -13.11 2.04
CA ILE A 144 5.55 -14.10 1.53
C ILE A 144 4.14 -13.50 1.41
N LEU A 145 3.53 -13.72 0.25
CA LEU A 145 2.10 -13.51 0.02
C LEU A 145 1.39 -14.86 0.04
N ALA A 146 0.29 -14.98 0.76
CA ALA A 146 -0.49 -16.22 0.81
C ALA A 146 -1.99 -15.91 0.86
N PHE A 147 -2.72 -16.16 -0.24
CA PHE A 147 -4.14 -15.85 -0.35
C PHE A 147 -4.98 -17.08 -0.66
N ILE A 148 -6.11 -17.18 0.04
CA ILE A 148 -7.26 -17.94 -0.43
C ILE A 148 -8.04 -17.02 -1.35
N THR A 149 -8.23 -17.45 -2.60
CA THR A 149 -8.83 -16.66 -3.69
C THR A 149 -9.75 -17.52 -4.54
N SER A 150 -10.64 -16.89 -5.31
CA SER A 150 -11.35 -17.59 -6.39
C SER A 150 -10.38 -18.13 -7.45
N GLN A 151 -10.75 -19.28 -8.06
CA GLN A 151 -10.01 -19.90 -9.15
C GLN A 151 -9.87 -19.01 -10.40
N GLY A 152 -10.72 -17.98 -10.51
CA GLY A 152 -10.69 -17.03 -11.62
C GLY A 152 -9.32 -16.37 -11.81
N VAL A 153 -8.52 -16.19 -10.76
CA VAL A 153 -7.17 -15.63 -10.86
C VAL A 153 -6.27 -16.50 -11.77
N LEU A 154 -6.31 -17.82 -11.57
CA LEU A 154 -5.51 -18.76 -12.37
C LEU A 154 -6.17 -19.11 -13.71
N ASP A 155 -7.48 -19.30 -13.72
CA ASP A 155 -8.17 -19.93 -14.84
C ASP A 155 -8.65 -18.93 -15.91
N SER A 156 -8.95 -17.69 -15.53
CA SER A 156 -9.53 -16.72 -16.45
C SER A 156 -8.51 -16.25 -17.49
N PRO A 157 -8.82 -16.33 -18.81
CA PRO A 157 -7.99 -15.73 -19.84
C PRO A 157 -7.82 -14.21 -19.66
N ALA A 158 -8.85 -13.52 -19.14
CA ALA A 158 -8.76 -12.09 -18.85
C ALA A 158 -7.64 -11.78 -17.84
N ASN A 159 -7.29 -12.70 -16.96
CA ASN A 159 -6.29 -12.48 -15.92
C ASN A 159 -4.85 -12.75 -16.38
N GLU A 160 -4.61 -12.99 -17.67
CA GLU A 160 -3.25 -13.23 -18.20
C GLU A 160 -2.26 -12.11 -17.84
N SER A 161 -2.64 -10.84 -18.03
CA SER A 161 -1.77 -9.71 -17.69
C SER A 161 -1.45 -9.64 -16.20
N ILE A 162 -2.41 -10.06 -15.35
CA ILE A 162 -2.24 -10.07 -13.89
C ILE A 162 -1.25 -11.17 -13.49
N ARG A 163 -1.44 -12.39 -14.01
CA ARG A 163 -0.50 -13.50 -13.78
C ARG A 163 0.90 -13.16 -14.26
N TYR A 164 1.03 -12.52 -15.42
CA TYR A 164 2.33 -12.07 -15.91
C TYR A 164 2.98 -11.06 -14.95
N GLN A 165 2.25 -10.04 -14.48
CA GLN A 165 2.79 -9.10 -13.48
C GLN A 165 3.21 -9.81 -12.20
N LEU A 166 2.42 -10.75 -11.69
CA LEU A 166 2.79 -11.51 -10.49
C LEU A 166 4.10 -12.27 -10.70
N MET A 167 4.26 -12.98 -11.82
CA MET A 167 5.48 -13.76 -12.11
C MET A 167 6.70 -12.88 -12.43
N GLN A 168 6.51 -11.65 -12.89
CA GLN A 168 7.61 -10.69 -13.09
C GLN A 168 8.13 -10.11 -11.77
N HIS A 169 7.28 -10.01 -10.74
CA HIS A 169 7.59 -9.33 -9.49
C HIS A 169 7.65 -10.25 -8.27
N SER A 170 7.41 -11.55 -8.45
CA SER A 170 7.45 -12.56 -7.39
C SER A 170 7.79 -13.94 -7.95
N HIS A 171 8.22 -14.85 -7.08
CA HIS A 171 8.43 -16.26 -7.41
C HIS A 171 7.30 -17.09 -6.81
N LEU A 172 6.59 -17.87 -7.63
CA LEU A 172 5.57 -18.78 -7.15
C LEU A 172 6.22 -19.89 -6.29
N VAL A 173 5.80 -19.99 -5.03
CA VAL A 173 6.22 -21.05 -4.12
C VAL A 173 5.29 -22.26 -4.22
N SER A 174 3.97 -22.02 -4.20
CA SER A 174 2.95 -23.06 -4.24
C SER A 174 1.64 -22.52 -4.83
N ALA A 175 0.84 -23.40 -5.45
CA ALA A 175 -0.54 -23.13 -5.80
C ALA A 175 -1.34 -24.43 -5.60
N ILE A 176 -2.38 -24.37 -4.78
CA ILE A 176 -3.16 -25.54 -4.37
C ILE A 176 -4.63 -25.29 -4.66
N ARG A 177 -5.20 -26.13 -5.53
CA ARG A 177 -6.63 -26.16 -5.85
C ARG A 177 -7.40 -26.80 -4.70
N LEU A 178 -8.28 -26.02 -4.06
CA LEU A 178 -9.12 -26.52 -2.97
C LEU A 178 -10.37 -27.23 -3.51
N PRO A 179 -10.95 -28.20 -2.76
CA PRO A 179 -12.19 -28.86 -3.16
C PRO A 179 -13.34 -27.86 -3.38
N ASN A 180 -14.11 -28.01 -4.47
CA ASN A 180 -15.15 -27.06 -4.86
C ASN A 180 -16.31 -26.94 -3.84
N ASN A 181 -16.51 -27.96 -3.00
CA ASN A 181 -17.56 -27.97 -1.98
C ASN A 181 -17.11 -27.37 -0.63
N LEU A 182 -15.88 -26.86 -0.53
CA LEU A 182 -15.31 -26.40 0.74
C LEU A 182 -16.07 -25.20 1.34
N PHE A 183 -16.66 -24.35 0.49
CA PHE A 183 -17.34 -23.12 0.90
C PHE A 183 -18.85 -23.13 0.62
N THR A 184 -19.40 -24.26 0.18
CA THR A 184 -20.84 -24.37 -0.18
C THR A 184 -21.73 -24.31 1.05
N ASP A 185 -21.43 -25.10 2.09
CA ASP A 185 -22.27 -25.19 3.29
C ASP A 185 -22.11 -24.00 4.24
N GLY A 186 -20.94 -23.34 4.23
CA GLY A 186 -20.61 -22.24 5.15
C GLY A 186 -20.76 -20.83 4.56
N ALA A 187 -20.46 -20.64 3.27
CA ALA A 187 -20.46 -19.34 2.60
C ALA A 187 -21.45 -19.26 1.43
N GLY A 188 -22.14 -20.34 1.09
CA GLY A 188 -23.17 -20.36 0.04
C GLY A 188 -22.63 -20.16 -1.38
N THR A 189 -21.37 -20.51 -1.63
CA THR A 189 -20.75 -20.36 -2.95
C THR A 189 -20.26 -21.71 -3.49
N GLU A 190 -20.52 -21.96 -4.77
CA GLU A 190 -19.97 -23.08 -5.55
C GLU A 190 -18.71 -22.68 -6.32
N VAL A 191 -18.28 -21.43 -6.20
CA VAL A 191 -17.05 -20.94 -6.85
C VAL A 191 -15.88 -21.66 -6.21
N GLY A 192 -15.17 -22.41 -7.04
CA GLY A 192 -13.98 -23.10 -6.59
C GLY A 192 -12.89 -22.11 -6.17
N SER A 193 -12.01 -22.56 -5.26
CA SER A 193 -10.98 -21.72 -4.65
C SER A 193 -9.57 -22.29 -4.85
N ASP A 194 -8.59 -21.40 -4.81
CA ASP A 194 -7.17 -21.70 -4.79
C ASP A 194 -6.52 -21.08 -3.55
N LEU A 195 -5.55 -21.79 -2.97
CA LEU A 195 -4.54 -21.22 -2.07
C LEU A 195 -3.28 -20.99 -2.89
N ILE A 196 -2.88 -19.72 -3.02
CA ILE A 196 -1.70 -19.28 -3.78
C ILE A 196 -0.78 -18.53 -2.83
#